data_AF-A0A6G9SRI7-F1
#
_entry.id   AF-A0A6G9SRI7-F1
#
_cell.length_a   1.000
_cell.length_b   1.000
_cell.length_c   1.000
_cell.angle_alpha   90.00
_cell.angle_beta   90.00
_cell.angle_gamma   90.00
#
_symmetry.space_group_name_H-M   'P 1'
#
loop_
_entity.id
_entity.type
_entity.pdbx_description
1 polymer ?
#
loop_
_entity_poly.entity_id
_entity_poly.type
_entity_poly.pdbx_seq_one_letter_code
_entity_poly.pdbx_strand_id
1 'polypeptide(L)'
;MTLAPANRYFYEELLERNKLSEFATTSTQQIAIENFQFQKILARLQELYKTDNEPERVQQEYVLLRRFLIENPYTTTAQLRKAFFQARHIEAQEVGELYDDCEIEEACWNCDRCGPLFKKYGKLRGIKPSACNDHRQNLPYIRKITWQQGLRRLKVGIHWRICLPGIPEIRLFNNLTELHKKFPQQLCAIHLYPGIDRYDLQLYFCEQSTWAVDIKDYQNTYNLVLKLTPLFGEANLVICVMKNFHFNINKYSA
;
A
#
# COMPACT_ATOMS: atom_id res chain seq x y z
N MET A 1 -29.32 -1.37 -5.30
CA MET A 1 -28.61 -0.08 -5.16
C MET A 1 -27.97 0.23 -6.51
N THR A 2 -28.35 1.32 -7.14
CA THR A 2 -27.83 1.79 -8.44
C THR A 2 -26.40 2.29 -8.26
N LEU A 3 -25.44 1.69 -8.97
CA LEU A 3 -24.05 2.17 -9.00
C LEU A 3 -24.00 3.56 -9.64
N ALA A 4 -23.19 4.47 -9.08
CA ALA A 4 -22.91 5.75 -9.72
C ALA A 4 -22.34 5.53 -11.14
N PRO A 5 -22.60 6.42 -12.11
CA PRO A 5 -22.24 6.20 -13.53
C PRO A 5 -20.76 5.84 -13.76
N ALA A 6 -19.84 6.46 -13.02
CA ALA A 6 -18.40 6.14 -13.10
C ALA A 6 -18.08 4.72 -12.57
N ASN A 7 -18.74 4.29 -11.49
CA ASN A 7 -18.58 2.95 -10.94
C ASN A 7 -19.16 1.88 -11.86
N ARG A 8 -20.22 2.21 -12.62
CA ARG A 8 -20.79 1.33 -13.64
C ARG A 8 -19.81 1.09 -14.79
N TYR A 9 -19.15 2.13 -15.29
CA TYR A 9 -18.12 2.00 -16.31
C TYR A 9 -16.95 1.10 -15.86
N PHE A 10 -16.43 1.31 -14.64
CA PHE A 10 -15.35 0.45 -14.12
C PHE A 10 -15.80 -1.00 -13.87
N TYR A 11 -17.05 -1.20 -13.47
CA TYR A 11 -17.62 -2.53 -13.32
C TYR A 11 -17.72 -3.26 -14.67
N GLU A 12 -18.18 -2.59 -15.72
CA GLU A 12 -18.26 -3.13 -17.08
C GLU A 12 -16.86 -3.50 -17.61
N GLU A 13 -15.85 -2.63 -17.45
CA GLU A 13 -14.46 -2.92 -17.85
C GLU A 13 -13.84 -4.11 -17.09
N LEU A 14 -14.23 -4.32 -15.82
CA LEU A 14 -13.75 -5.45 -15.03
C LEU A 14 -14.43 -6.78 -15.39
N LEU A 15 -15.70 -6.75 -15.77
CA LEU A 15 -16.42 -7.91 -16.30
C LEU A 15 -15.86 -8.33 -17.66
N GLU A 16 -15.66 -7.38 -18.58
CA GLU A 16 -15.07 -7.65 -19.90
C GLU A 16 -13.68 -8.30 -19.82
N ARG A 17 -12.92 -7.99 -18.77
CA ARG A 17 -11.58 -8.56 -18.53
C ARG A 17 -11.59 -9.87 -17.74
N ASN A 18 -12.76 -10.46 -17.46
CA ASN A 18 -12.93 -11.65 -16.60
C ASN A 18 -12.29 -11.50 -15.20
N LYS A 19 -12.13 -10.27 -14.70
CA LYS A 19 -11.49 -9.98 -13.40
C LYS A 19 -12.48 -9.94 -12.23
N LEU A 20 -13.77 -10.08 -12.51
CA LEU A 20 -14.87 -10.10 -11.54
C LEU A 20 -15.89 -11.15 -11.95
N SER A 21 -16.29 -11.99 -10.98
CA SER A 21 -17.41 -12.91 -11.18
C SER A 21 -18.73 -12.15 -11.04
N GLU A 22 -19.70 -12.46 -11.91
CA GLU A 22 -21.08 -11.96 -11.79
C GLU A 22 -21.73 -12.33 -10.44
N PHE A 23 -21.25 -13.39 -9.78
CA PHE A 23 -21.70 -13.84 -8.46
C PHE A 23 -20.97 -13.18 -7.28
N ALA A 24 -20.07 -12.23 -7.54
CA ALA A 24 -19.33 -11.54 -6.48
C ALA A 24 -20.28 -10.68 -5.62
N THR A 25 -20.06 -10.68 -4.31
CA THR A 25 -20.84 -9.79 -3.42
C THR A 25 -20.61 -8.32 -3.77
N THR A 26 -21.58 -7.45 -3.49
CA THR A 26 -21.45 -6.00 -3.73
C THR A 26 -20.20 -5.40 -3.07
N SER A 27 -19.81 -5.90 -1.89
CA SER A 27 -18.57 -5.48 -1.22
C SER A 27 -17.32 -5.90 -1.99
N THR A 28 -17.30 -7.11 -2.55
CA THR A 28 -16.20 -7.61 -3.40
C THR A 28 -16.10 -6.81 -4.70
N GLN A 29 -17.24 -6.49 -5.32
CA GLN A 29 -17.31 -5.66 -6.53
C GLN A 29 -16.75 -4.26 -6.27
N GLN A 30 -17.16 -3.62 -5.17
CA GLN A 30 -16.68 -2.29 -4.80
C GLN A 30 -15.16 -2.28 -4.56
N ILE A 31 -14.62 -3.24 -3.80
CA ILE A 31 -13.17 -3.38 -3.59
C ILE A 31 -12.42 -3.53 -4.91
N ALA A 32 -12.97 -4.29 -5.85
CA ALA A 32 -12.35 -4.51 -7.15
C ALA A 32 -12.37 -3.25 -8.03
N ILE A 33 -13.47 -2.50 -8.04
CA ILE A 33 -13.58 -1.19 -8.72
C ILE A 33 -12.57 -0.20 -8.16
N GLU A 34 -12.50 -0.06 -6.84
CA GLU A 34 -11.59 0.88 -6.19
C GLU A 34 -10.13 0.51 -6.48
N ASN A 35 -9.79 -0.78 -6.36
CA ASN A 35 -8.47 -1.26 -6.73
C ASN A 35 -8.16 -1.02 -8.21
N PHE A 36 -9.16 -1.11 -9.09
CA PHE A 36 -8.98 -0.88 -10.52
C PHE A 36 -8.52 0.56 -10.82
N GLN A 37 -9.03 1.54 -10.08
CA GLN A 37 -8.56 2.94 -10.21
C GLN A 37 -7.06 3.05 -9.95
N PHE A 38 -6.57 2.44 -8.86
CA PHE A 38 -5.12 2.40 -8.59
C PHE A 38 -4.35 1.65 -9.68
N GLN A 39 -4.88 0.52 -10.18
CA GLN A 39 -4.23 -0.26 -11.23
C GLN A 39 -4.07 0.51 -12.54
N LYS A 40 -4.98 1.44 -12.87
CA LYS A 40 -4.82 2.32 -14.04
C LYS A 40 -3.63 3.27 -13.87
N ILE A 41 -3.49 3.87 -12.68
CA ILE A 41 -2.33 4.73 -12.36
C ILE A 41 -1.05 3.92 -12.44
N LEU A 42 -1.03 2.72 -11.82
CA LEU A 42 0.12 1.82 -11.84
C LEU A 42 0.54 1.44 -13.27
N ALA A 43 -0.41 0.99 -14.10
CA ALA A 43 -0.12 0.59 -15.47
C ALA A 43 0.43 1.77 -16.31
N ARG A 44 -0.13 2.98 -16.14
CA ARG A 44 0.39 4.19 -16.78
C ARG A 44 1.83 4.47 -16.36
N LEU A 45 2.13 4.44 -15.07
CA LEU A 45 3.47 4.70 -14.55
C LEU A 45 4.46 3.61 -14.97
N GLN A 46 4.04 2.35 -15.07
CA GLN A 46 4.88 1.26 -15.57
C GLN A 46 5.26 1.44 -17.04
N GLU A 47 4.36 1.99 -17.85
CA GLU A 47 4.66 2.30 -19.24
C GLU A 47 5.57 3.53 -19.37
N LEU A 48 5.27 4.59 -18.61
CA LEU A 48 6.13 5.78 -18.56
C LEU A 48 7.54 5.44 -18.06
N TYR A 49 7.69 4.54 -17.10
CA TYR A 49 9.01 4.11 -16.63
C TYR A 49 9.87 3.46 -17.73
N LYS A 50 9.26 2.93 -18.79
CA LYS A 50 9.97 2.34 -19.94
C LYS A 50 10.19 3.32 -21.08
N THR A 51 9.34 4.33 -21.20
CA THR A 51 9.22 5.16 -22.41
C THR A 51 9.54 6.63 -22.18
N ASP A 52 9.45 7.12 -20.94
CA ASP A 52 9.76 8.49 -20.57
C ASP A 52 11.27 8.74 -20.60
N ASN A 53 11.66 9.99 -20.87
CA ASN A 53 13.06 10.40 -20.90
C ASN A 53 13.68 10.53 -19.49
N GLU A 54 12.85 10.62 -18.44
CA GLU A 54 13.25 10.72 -17.04
C GLU A 54 12.63 9.58 -16.18
N PRO A 55 12.98 8.30 -16.42
CA PRO A 55 12.36 7.16 -15.74
C PRO A 55 12.58 7.16 -14.22
N GLU A 56 13.69 7.72 -13.74
CA GLU A 56 13.94 7.90 -12.31
C GLU A 56 12.90 8.80 -11.64
N ARG A 57 12.41 9.82 -12.36
CA ARG A 57 11.39 10.74 -11.88
C ARG A 57 10.03 10.04 -11.78
N VAL A 58 9.71 9.18 -12.75
CA VAL A 58 8.52 8.32 -12.71
C VAL A 58 8.58 7.38 -11.50
N GLN A 59 9.75 6.77 -11.24
CA GLN A 59 9.97 5.93 -10.06
C GLN A 59 9.78 6.70 -8.75
N GLN A 60 10.33 7.92 -8.63
CA GLN A 60 10.17 8.77 -7.45
C GLN A 60 8.71 9.14 -7.20
N GLU A 61 7.97 9.49 -8.26
CA GLU A 61 6.54 9.81 -8.16
C GLU A 61 5.69 8.58 -7.77
N TYR A 62 6.05 7.39 -8.26
CA TYR A 62 5.40 6.15 -7.82
C TYR A 62 5.64 5.87 -6.33
N VAL A 63 6.89 6.03 -5.87
CA VAL A 63 7.22 5.88 -4.44
C VAL A 63 6.46 6.92 -3.60
N LEU A 64 6.36 8.17 -4.07
CA LEU A 64 5.56 9.22 -3.44
C LEU A 64 4.09 8.79 -3.31
N LEU A 65 3.48 8.30 -4.39
CA LEU A 65 2.10 7.81 -4.38
C LEU A 65 1.89 6.70 -3.36
N ARG A 66 2.70 5.63 -3.44
CA ARG A 66 2.59 4.48 -2.53
C ARG A 66 2.72 4.91 -1.08
N ARG A 67 3.78 5.65 -0.75
CA ARG A 67 4.00 6.16 0.61
C ARG A 67 2.85 7.03 1.07
N PHE A 68 2.37 7.94 0.23
CA PHE A 68 1.28 8.83 0.60
C PHE A 68 0.02 8.06 0.99
N LEU A 69 -0.39 7.06 0.22
CA LEU A 69 -1.57 6.23 0.50
C LEU A 69 -1.42 5.40 1.79
N ILE A 70 -0.21 4.97 2.11
CA ILE A 70 0.09 4.18 3.31
C ILE A 70 0.15 5.07 4.56
N GLU A 71 0.88 6.18 4.47
CA GLU A 71 1.20 7.08 5.58
C GLU A 71 0.08 8.09 5.86
N ASN A 72 -0.81 8.36 4.89
CA ASN A 72 -1.95 9.28 5.02
C ASN A 72 -3.29 8.58 4.72
N PRO A 73 -3.74 7.62 5.56
CA PRO A 73 -5.05 7.01 5.36
C PRO A 73 -6.23 7.97 5.56
N TYR A 74 -5.97 9.11 6.21
CA TYR A 74 -6.83 10.27 6.24
C TYR A 74 -6.06 11.47 5.69
N THR A 75 -6.72 12.28 4.86
CA THR A 75 -6.08 13.43 4.20
C THR A 75 -7.10 14.52 3.90
N THR A 76 -6.66 15.58 3.22
CA THR A 76 -7.50 16.67 2.73
C THR A 76 -7.08 17.03 1.31
N THR A 77 -7.97 17.73 0.58
CA THR A 77 -7.63 18.27 -0.75
C THR A 77 -6.41 19.19 -0.71
N ALA A 78 -6.23 19.97 0.35
CA ALA A 78 -5.06 20.84 0.51
C ALA A 78 -3.76 20.03 0.67
N GLN A 79 -3.78 18.96 1.48
CA GLN A 79 -2.63 18.06 1.64
C GLN A 79 -2.30 17.31 0.36
N LEU A 80 -3.31 16.82 -0.37
CA LEU A 80 -3.14 16.20 -1.69
C LEU A 80 -2.46 17.14 -2.68
N ARG A 81 -2.99 18.36 -2.83
CA ARG A 81 -2.40 19.39 -3.71
C ARG A 81 -0.97 19.70 -3.33
N LYS A 82 -0.69 19.85 -2.03
CA LYS A 82 0.67 20.12 -1.53
C LYS A 82 1.64 18.97 -1.84
N ALA A 83 1.23 17.73 -1.60
CA ALA A 83 2.08 16.56 -1.77
C ALA A 83 2.43 16.30 -3.23
N PHE A 84 1.46 16.47 -4.14
CA PHE A 84 1.64 16.19 -5.56
C PHE A 84 1.89 17.44 -6.42
N PHE A 85 2.16 18.60 -5.80
CA PHE A 85 2.37 19.86 -6.52
C PHE A 85 3.51 19.78 -7.55
N GLN A 86 4.57 19.03 -7.23
CA GLN A 86 5.75 18.87 -8.10
C GLN A 86 5.68 17.62 -8.99
N ALA A 87 4.68 16.77 -8.83
CA ALA A 87 4.53 15.58 -9.67
C ALA A 87 4.12 16.00 -11.10
N ARG A 88 4.71 15.37 -12.12
CA ARG A 88 4.36 15.61 -13.53
C ARG A 88 3.46 14.51 -14.08
N HIS A 89 3.54 13.28 -13.56
CA HIS A 89 2.82 12.12 -14.10
C HIS A 89 1.66 11.67 -13.20
N ILE A 90 1.47 12.31 -12.05
CA ILE A 90 0.41 12.00 -11.08
C ILE A 90 -0.27 13.31 -10.67
N GLU A 91 -1.57 13.39 -10.91
CA GLU A 91 -2.36 14.55 -10.52
C GLU A 91 -2.97 14.38 -9.13
N ALA A 92 -2.98 15.45 -8.33
CA ALA A 92 -3.57 15.42 -7.00
C ALA A 92 -5.07 15.02 -7.00
N GLN A 93 -5.79 15.36 -8.08
CA GLN A 93 -7.19 14.98 -8.25
C GLN A 93 -7.36 13.47 -8.38
N GLU A 94 -6.55 12.84 -9.24
CA GLU A 94 -6.55 11.40 -9.47
C GLU A 94 -6.22 10.62 -8.17
N VAL A 95 -5.26 11.10 -7.38
CA VAL A 95 -4.99 10.52 -6.05
C VAL A 95 -6.17 10.74 -5.11
N GLY A 96 -6.82 11.90 -5.18
CA GLY A 96 -8.01 12.21 -4.40
C GLY A 96 -9.20 11.29 -4.68
N GLU A 97 -9.29 10.68 -5.86
CA GLU A 97 -10.32 9.70 -6.21
C GLU A 97 -10.13 8.36 -5.49
N LEU A 98 -8.96 8.12 -4.88
CA LEU A 98 -8.67 6.94 -4.06
C LEU A 98 -9.17 7.07 -2.61
N TYR A 99 -9.84 8.19 -2.31
CA TYR A 99 -10.41 8.51 -1.00
C TYR A 99 -11.92 8.80 -1.12
N ASP A 100 -12.64 8.53 -0.04
CA ASP A 100 -14.03 8.94 0.19
C ASP A 100 -14.05 10.18 1.07
N ASP A 101 -15.03 11.06 0.86
CA ASP A 101 -15.28 12.18 1.78
C ASP A 101 -15.79 11.66 3.13
N CYS A 102 -15.29 12.21 4.23
CA CYS A 102 -15.80 11.90 5.57
C CYS A 102 -17.02 12.75 5.89
N GLU A 103 -18.06 12.14 6.44
CA GLU A 103 -19.25 12.87 6.89
C GLU A 103 -18.92 13.82 8.05
N ILE A 104 -19.68 14.91 8.14
CA ILE A 104 -19.55 15.90 9.22
C ILE A 104 -19.75 15.20 10.56
N GLU A 105 -18.83 15.42 11.51
CA GLU A 105 -18.86 14.85 12.86
C GLU A 105 -18.76 13.31 12.96
N GLU A 106 -18.46 12.61 11.86
CA GLU A 106 -18.10 11.18 11.94
C GLU A 106 -16.83 11.05 12.80
N ALA A 107 -16.93 10.30 13.89
CA ALA A 107 -15.77 10.00 14.72
C ALA A 107 -14.81 9.10 13.94
N CYS A 108 -13.83 9.71 13.28
CA CYS A 108 -12.78 9.01 12.55
C CYS A 108 -11.69 8.51 13.49
N TRP A 109 -11.24 7.27 13.27
CA TRP A 109 -10.20 6.62 14.07
C TRP A 109 -9.18 5.94 13.17
N ASN A 110 -7.94 5.93 13.61
CA ASN A 110 -6.84 5.26 12.94
C ASN A 110 -6.07 4.38 13.92
N CYS A 111 -5.64 3.21 13.45
CA CYS A 111 -4.69 2.35 14.14
C CYS A 111 -3.36 2.40 13.39
N ASP A 112 -2.26 2.68 14.09
CA ASP A 112 -0.93 2.74 13.48
C ASP A 112 -0.49 1.38 12.90
N ARG A 113 -1.17 0.29 13.28
CA ARG A 113 -0.90 -1.09 12.83
C ARG A 113 -1.73 -1.56 11.66
N CYS A 114 -2.94 -1.04 11.49
CA CYS A 114 -3.86 -1.54 10.47
C CYS A 114 -4.63 -0.46 9.72
N GLY A 115 -4.34 0.82 9.94
CA GLY A 115 -4.95 1.94 9.23
C GLY A 115 -6.33 2.34 9.78
N PRO A 116 -7.23 2.86 8.92
CA PRO A 116 -8.54 3.33 9.31
C PRO A 116 -9.36 2.28 10.06
N LEU A 117 -10.08 2.74 11.07
CA LEU A 117 -10.97 1.92 11.89
C LEU A 117 -12.42 2.29 11.64
N PHE A 118 -13.28 1.29 11.68
CA PHE A 118 -14.71 1.41 11.46
C PHE A 118 -15.45 1.00 12.73
N LYS A 119 -16.53 1.71 13.07
CA LYS A 119 -17.37 1.37 14.21
C LYS A 119 -18.38 0.30 13.77
N LYS A 120 -18.29 -0.90 14.34
CA LYS A 120 -19.24 -2.00 14.10
C LYS A 120 -19.70 -2.59 15.43
N TYR A 121 -21.02 -2.65 15.64
CA TYR A 121 -21.63 -3.10 16.90
C TYR A 121 -21.06 -2.37 18.14
N GLY A 122 -20.89 -1.06 18.05
CA GLY A 122 -20.34 -0.23 19.13
C GLY A 122 -18.83 -0.34 19.38
N LYS A 123 -18.11 -1.20 18.64
CA LYS A 123 -16.67 -1.43 18.79
C LYS A 123 -15.89 -0.95 17.56
N LEU A 124 -14.68 -0.44 17.78
CA LEU A 124 -13.74 -0.13 16.70
C LEU A 124 -13.18 -1.44 16.12
N ARG A 125 -13.19 -1.56 14.80
CA ARG A 125 -12.69 -2.71 14.05
C ARG A 125 -11.79 -2.22 12.92
N GLY A 126 -10.67 -2.92 12.74
CA GLY A 126 -9.86 -2.77 11.53
C GLY A 126 -10.48 -3.54 10.38
N ILE A 127 -9.99 -3.27 9.17
CA ILE A 127 -10.49 -3.89 7.94
C ILE A 127 -10.26 -5.41 7.93
N LYS A 128 -9.15 -5.90 8.50
CA LYS A 128 -8.79 -7.32 8.65
C LYS A 128 -8.64 -7.69 10.13
N PRO A 129 -9.72 -8.06 10.84
CA PRO A 129 -9.68 -8.40 12.26
C PRO A 129 -8.73 -9.55 12.62
N SER A 130 -8.46 -10.47 11.68
CA SER A 130 -7.49 -11.55 11.88
C SER A 130 -6.04 -11.07 11.98
N ALA A 131 -5.73 -9.89 11.44
CA ALA A 131 -4.40 -9.27 11.52
C ALA A 131 -4.29 -8.32 12.73
N CYS A 132 -5.35 -7.60 13.07
CA CYS A 132 -5.40 -6.70 14.22
C CYS A 132 -6.82 -6.63 14.79
N ASN A 133 -7.01 -7.01 16.07
CA ASN A 133 -8.35 -7.16 16.66
C ASN A 133 -8.60 -6.36 17.95
N ASP A 134 -7.57 -5.79 18.59
CA ASP A 134 -7.72 -4.99 19.82
C ASP A 134 -7.51 -3.50 19.53
N HIS A 135 -8.63 -2.76 19.51
CA HIS A 135 -8.70 -1.33 19.20
C HIS A 135 -9.44 -0.55 20.29
N ARG A 136 -9.17 -0.85 21.56
CA ARG A 136 -9.62 0.00 22.67
C ARG A 136 -9.02 1.41 22.51
N GLN A 137 -9.84 2.44 22.74
CA GLN A 137 -9.50 3.83 22.42
C GLN A 137 -8.31 4.39 23.23
N ASN A 138 -7.97 3.77 24.36
CA ASN A 138 -6.88 4.18 25.24
C ASN A 138 -5.51 3.57 24.86
N LEU A 139 -5.44 2.79 23.78
CA LEU A 139 -4.20 2.16 23.34
C LEU A 139 -3.32 3.18 22.59
N PRO A 140 -2.00 3.18 22.79
CA PRO A 140 -1.10 4.22 22.29
C PRO A 140 -0.97 4.25 20.75
N TYR A 141 -1.30 3.15 20.09
CA TYR A 141 -1.31 3.02 18.62
C TYR A 141 -2.69 3.31 18.01
N ILE A 142 -3.65 3.78 18.80
CA ILE A 142 -5.00 4.16 18.35
C ILE A 142 -5.14 5.67 18.49
N ARG A 143 -5.52 6.33 17.40
CA ARG A 143 -5.61 7.79 17.33
C ARG A 143 -6.99 8.20 16.85
N LYS A 144 -7.61 9.15 17.54
CA LYS A 144 -8.80 9.84 17.04
C LYS A 144 -8.33 10.87 16.00
N ILE A 145 -9.00 10.88 14.86
CA ILE A 145 -8.75 11.87 13.81
C ILE A 145 -9.75 12.99 14.02
N THR A 146 -9.25 14.21 14.21
CA THR A 146 -10.08 15.40 14.33
C THR A 146 -10.72 15.69 12.99
N TRP A 147 -12.05 15.81 12.98
CA TRP A 147 -12.77 16.21 11.79
C TRP A 147 -12.40 17.64 11.40
N GLN A 148 -12.27 17.87 10.11
CA GLN A 148 -12.14 19.19 9.51
C GLN A 148 -12.80 19.20 8.13
N GLN A 149 -13.16 20.38 7.63
CA GLN A 149 -13.78 20.50 6.32
C GLN A 149 -12.88 19.90 5.23
N GLY A 150 -13.46 19.05 4.39
CA GLY A 150 -12.73 18.36 3.31
C GLY A 150 -11.82 17.24 3.81
N LEU A 151 -12.05 16.72 5.02
CA LEU A 151 -11.42 15.48 5.48
C LEU A 151 -11.89 14.32 4.59
N ARG A 152 -10.94 13.52 4.16
CA ARG A 152 -11.16 12.34 3.33
C ARG A 152 -10.49 11.11 3.96
N ARG A 153 -11.12 9.95 3.81
CA ARG A 153 -10.61 8.65 4.27
C ARG A 153 -10.32 7.76 3.08
N LEU A 154 -9.23 7.00 3.15
CA LEU A 154 -8.86 6.05 2.10
C LEU A 154 -10.00 5.06 1.83
N LYS A 155 -10.30 4.84 0.55
CA LYS A 155 -11.31 3.86 0.12
C LYS A 155 -10.97 2.46 0.62
N VAL A 156 -11.98 1.65 0.91
CA VAL A 156 -11.83 0.33 1.55
C VAL A 156 -10.94 -0.61 0.71
N GLY A 157 -11.10 -0.63 -0.60
CA GLY A 157 -10.32 -1.43 -1.53
C GLY A 157 -8.85 -0.99 -1.58
N ILE A 158 -8.60 0.32 -1.54
CA ILE A 158 -7.23 0.87 -1.48
C ILE A 158 -6.61 0.59 -0.12
N HIS A 159 -7.38 0.71 0.96
CA HIS A 159 -6.94 0.32 2.29
C HIS A 159 -6.53 -1.16 2.33
N TRP A 160 -7.35 -2.05 1.79
CA TRP A 160 -7.08 -3.49 1.77
C TRP A 160 -5.86 -3.87 0.92
N ARG A 161 -5.73 -3.27 -0.27
CA ARG A 161 -4.74 -3.70 -1.28
C ARG A 161 -3.42 -2.95 -1.20
N ILE A 162 -3.42 -1.72 -0.68
CA ILE A 162 -2.27 -0.82 -0.69
C ILE A 162 -1.83 -0.49 0.74
N CYS A 163 -2.68 0.16 1.53
CA CYS A 163 -2.26 0.67 2.84
C CYS A 163 -1.94 -0.44 3.84
N LEU A 164 -2.85 -1.41 4.04
CA LEU A 164 -2.64 -2.49 5.01
C LEU A 164 -1.37 -3.32 4.73
N PRO A 165 -1.11 -3.82 3.51
CA PRO A 165 0.15 -4.48 3.20
C PRO A 165 1.35 -3.52 3.19
N GLY A 166 1.14 -2.24 2.89
CA GLY A 166 2.21 -1.24 2.86
C GLY A 166 2.74 -0.78 4.23
N ILE A 167 1.91 -0.80 5.28
CA ILE A 167 2.33 -0.46 6.66
C ILE A 167 3.62 -1.20 7.07
N PRO A 168 3.71 -2.53 6.96
CA PRO A 168 4.94 -3.24 7.29
C PRO A 168 6.11 -3.00 6.32
N GLU A 169 5.85 -2.76 5.04
CA GLU A 169 6.88 -2.40 4.05
C GLU A 169 7.60 -1.13 4.48
N ILE A 170 6.83 -0.07 4.81
CA ILE A 170 7.37 1.20 5.28
C ILE A 170 8.06 1.05 6.65
N ARG A 171 7.54 0.21 7.54
CA ARG A 171 8.23 -0.06 8.83
C ARG A 171 9.57 -0.74 8.63
N LEU A 172 9.66 -1.73 7.73
CA LEU A 172 10.93 -2.39 7.44
C LEU A 172 11.91 -1.40 6.83
N PHE A 173 11.46 -0.61 5.84
CA PHE A 173 12.26 0.44 5.24
C PHE A 173 12.84 1.40 6.28
N ASN A 174 12.01 1.91 7.19
CA ASN A 174 12.44 2.84 8.23
C ASN A 174 13.44 2.18 9.20
N ASN A 175 13.19 0.93 9.62
CA ASN A 175 14.11 0.20 10.49
C ASN A 175 15.47 -0.04 9.81
N LEU A 176 15.47 -0.42 8.54
CA LEU A 176 16.68 -0.61 7.75
C LEU A 176 17.42 0.70 7.52
N THR A 177 16.70 1.81 7.33
CA THR A 177 17.29 3.16 7.21
C THR A 177 18.01 3.56 8.49
N GLU A 178 17.43 3.27 9.66
CA GLU A 178 18.10 3.50 10.95
C GLU A 178 19.30 2.57 11.16
N LEU A 179 19.24 1.32 10.67
CA LEU A 179 20.38 0.40 10.70
C LEU A 179 21.50 0.84 9.75
N HIS A 180 21.17 1.33 8.56
CA HIS A 180 22.12 1.90 7.60
C HIS A 180 22.92 3.05 8.22
N LYS A 181 22.26 3.95 8.96
CA LYS A 181 22.93 5.03 9.71
C LYS A 181 23.92 4.50 10.75
N LYS A 182 23.61 3.36 11.39
CA LYS A 182 24.46 2.74 12.43
C LYS A 182 25.60 1.91 11.84
N PHE A 183 25.38 1.29 10.68
CA PHE A 183 26.30 0.37 10.02
C PHE A 183 26.47 0.71 8.53
N PRO A 184 26.98 1.92 8.19
CA PRO A 184 27.04 2.40 6.81
C PRO A 184 27.98 1.59 5.92
N GLN A 185 28.90 0.82 6.51
CA GLN A 185 29.84 -0.03 5.78
C GLN A 185 29.26 -1.39 5.37
N GLN A 186 28.06 -1.74 5.85
CA GLN A 186 27.41 -3.03 5.54
C GLN A 186 26.34 -2.88 4.46
N LEU A 187 25.47 -1.90 4.62
CA LEU A 187 24.37 -1.60 3.72
C LEU A 187 24.66 -0.27 3.05
N CYS A 188 24.73 -0.23 1.72
CA CYS A 188 25.10 0.93 0.93
C CYS A 188 23.89 1.72 0.45
N ALA A 189 22.78 1.06 0.10
CA ALA A 189 21.54 1.73 -0.28
C ALA A 189 20.29 0.88 0.01
N ILE A 190 19.15 1.56 0.16
CA ILE A 190 17.83 0.95 0.37
C ILE A 190 16.84 1.67 -0.53
N HIS A 191 16.15 0.94 -1.39
CA HIS A 191 15.12 1.52 -2.28
C HIS A 191 13.76 0.87 -2.05
N LEU A 192 12.71 1.68 -2.08
CA LEU A 192 11.32 1.23 -2.07
C LEU A 192 10.81 1.03 -3.49
N TYR A 193 10.03 -0.05 -3.65
CA TYR A 193 9.25 -0.36 -4.84
C TYR A 193 9.98 -0.31 -6.19
N PRO A 194 11.16 -0.92 -6.35
CA PRO A 194 11.96 -0.78 -7.56
C PRO A 194 11.22 -1.22 -8.82
N GLY A 195 11.45 -0.49 -9.92
CA GLY A 195 10.87 -0.78 -11.22
C GLY A 195 9.34 -0.70 -11.22
N ILE A 196 8.79 0.29 -10.49
CA ILE A 196 7.35 0.52 -10.34
C ILE A 196 6.63 -0.74 -9.82
N ASP A 197 6.93 -1.09 -8.57
CA ASP A 197 6.27 -2.19 -7.82
C ASP A 197 6.67 -3.61 -8.24
N ARG A 198 7.90 -3.82 -8.74
CA ARG A 198 8.36 -5.19 -9.06
C ARG A 198 8.49 -6.07 -7.80
N TYR A 199 8.90 -5.45 -6.70
CA TYR A 199 8.98 -6.02 -5.34
C TYR A 199 9.07 -4.87 -4.34
N ASP A 200 8.91 -5.16 -3.05
CA ASP A 200 8.69 -4.11 -2.04
C ASP A 200 9.96 -3.28 -1.74
N LEU A 201 11.12 -3.94 -1.66
CA LEU A 201 12.37 -3.34 -1.19
C LEU A 201 13.60 -3.87 -1.93
N GLN A 202 14.58 -3.02 -2.20
CA GLN A 202 15.92 -3.42 -2.66
C GLN A 202 16.96 -3.03 -1.63
N LEU A 203 17.83 -3.98 -1.27
CA LEU A 203 18.95 -3.75 -0.38
C LEU A 203 20.24 -3.93 -1.17
N TYR A 204 21.06 -2.89 -1.22
CA TYR A 204 22.40 -2.93 -1.80
C TYR A 204 23.42 -3.01 -0.69
N PHE A 205 24.12 -4.12 -0.57
CA PHE A 205 25.20 -4.29 0.39
C PHE A 205 26.53 -3.82 -0.20
N CYS A 206 27.42 -3.33 0.66
CA CYS A 206 28.70 -2.79 0.22
C CYS A 206 29.68 -3.88 -0.28
N GLU A 207 29.43 -5.15 0.06
CA GLU A 207 30.07 -6.34 -0.52
C GLU A 207 29.53 -6.70 -1.93
N GLN A 208 28.86 -5.76 -2.61
CA GLN A 208 28.29 -5.89 -3.95
C GLN A 208 27.15 -6.91 -4.08
N SER A 209 26.62 -7.43 -2.96
CA SER A 209 25.42 -8.25 -2.98
C SER A 209 24.16 -7.37 -3.04
N THR A 210 23.17 -7.78 -3.82
CA THR A 210 21.86 -7.10 -3.93
C THR A 210 20.75 -8.07 -3.55
N TRP A 211 19.88 -7.66 -2.62
CA TRP A 211 18.71 -8.44 -2.23
C TRP A 211 17.44 -7.74 -2.72
N ALA A 212 16.61 -8.50 -3.43
CA ALA A 212 15.23 -8.10 -3.71
C ALA A 212 14.37 -8.66 -2.58
N VAL A 213 13.69 -7.80 -1.85
CA VAL A 213 12.89 -8.14 -0.68
C VAL A 213 11.42 -7.96 -0.99
N ASP A 214 10.66 -9.03 -0.77
CA ASP A 214 9.21 -9.07 -0.94
C ASP A 214 8.57 -9.51 0.39
N ILE A 215 7.65 -8.70 0.89
CA ILE A 215 7.04 -8.82 2.21
C ILE A 215 5.67 -9.44 2.05
N LYS A 216 5.48 -10.58 2.71
CA LYS A 216 4.21 -11.32 2.66
C LYS A 216 3.64 -11.52 4.05
N ASP A 217 2.38 -11.14 4.21
CA ASP A 217 1.55 -11.46 5.38
C ASP A 217 1.01 -12.88 5.22
N TYR A 218 1.76 -13.86 5.73
CA TYR A 218 1.42 -15.28 5.59
C TYR A 218 1.46 -15.96 6.97
N GLN A 219 0.34 -16.59 7.37
CA GLN A 219 0.21 -17.21 8.69
C GLN A 219 1.20 -18.37 8.94
N ASN A 220 1.66 -19.05 7.88
CA ASN A 220 2.58 -20.17 7.96
C ASN A 220 3.74 -20.04 6.95
N THR A 221 4.88 -19.57 7.43
CA THR A 221 6.15 -19.43 6.71
C THR A 221 6.51 -20.65 5.86
N TYR A 222 6.33 -21.88 6.37
CA TYR A 222 6.73 -23.10 5.67
C TYR A 222 5.91 -23.36 4.40
N ASN A 223 4.60 -23.08 4.45
CA ASN A 223 3.72 -23.23 3.29
C ASN A 223 3.94 -22.14 2.24
N LEU A 224 4.54 -21.01 2.63
CA LEU A 224 4.88 -19.95 1.70
C LEU A 224 6.07 -20.38 0.83
N VAL A 225 7.10 -20.99 1.42
CA VAL A 225 8.33 -21.43 0.71
C VAL A 225 8.01 -22.28 -0.52
N LEU A 226 7.03 -23.18 -0.41
CA LEU A 226 6.59 -24.06 -1.50
C LEU A 226 5.87 -23.33 -2.65
N LYS A 227 5.50 -22.05 -2.47
CA LYS A 227 4.78 -21.23 -3.45
C LYS A 227 5.62 -20.09 -4.01
N LEU A 228 6.89 -19.98 -3.59
CA LEU A 228 7.76 -18.91 -4.03
C LEU A 228 8.28 -19.21 -5.42
N THR A 229 8.12 -18.24 -6.32
CA THR A 229 8.74 -18.26 -7.63
C THR A 229 9.99 -17.37 -7.56
N PRO A 230 11.18 -17.87 -7.93
CA PRO A 230 12.38 -17.03 -8.02
C PRO A 230 12.12 -15.83 -8.94
N LEU A 231 12.48 -14.62 -8.51
CA LEU A 231 12.55 -13.46 -9.39
C LEU A 231 13.85 -13.58 -10.19
N PHE A 232 13.74 -13.63 -11.51
CA PHE A 232 14.85 -13.92 -12.43
C PHE A 232 16.04 -12.95 -12.29
N GLY A 233 17.26 -13.50 -12.39
CA GLY A 233 18.35 -12.93 -13.19
C GLY A 233 19.49 -12.20 -12.48
N GLU A 234 19.24 -11.36 -11.47
CA GLU A 234 20.29 -10.40 -11.02
C GLU A 234 20.41 -10.18 -9.49
N ALA A 235 19.52 -10.75 -8.67
CA ALA A 235 19.54 -10.57 -7.22
C ALA A 235 19.09 -11.84 -6.47
N ASN A 236 19.61 -12.06 -5.26
CA ASN A 236 19.06 -13.09 -4.38
C ASN A 236 17.68 -12.61 -3.88
N LEU A 237 16.60 -13.28 -4.28
CA LEU A 237 15.26 -13.01 -3.77
C LEU A 237 15.19 -13.42 -2.29
N VAL A 238 14.89 -12.47 -1.41
CA VAL A 238 14.68 -12.71 0.00
C VAL A 238 13.23 -12.42 0.33
N ILE A 239 12.50 -13.44 0.75
CA ILE A 239 11.10 -13.28 1.10
C ILE A 239 10.97 -13.12 2.61
N CYS A 240 10.56 -11.91 2.99
CA CYS A 240 10.34 -11.55 4.37
C CYS A 240 8.91 -11.92 4.74
N VAL A 241 8.77 -12.96 5.55
CA VAL A 241 7.46 -13.37 6.05
C VAL A 241 7.20 -12.70 7.37
N MET A 242 6.08 -12.01 7.45
CA MET A 242 5.63 -11.42 8.69
C MET A 242 4.60 -12.29 9.37
N LYS A 243 4.76 -12.44 10.68
CA LYS A 243 3.71 -12.95 11.56
C LYS A 243 3.31 -11.84 12.51
N ASN A 244 2.06 -11.38 12.43
CA ASN A 244 1.51 -10.39 13.37
C ASN A 244 2.40 -9.13 13.51
N PHE A 245 2.90 -8.58 12.40
CA PHE A 245 3.78 -7.39 12.35
C PHE A 245 5.15 -7.56 13.05
N HIS A 246 5.61 -8.78 13.30
CA HIS A 246 6.97 -9.09 13.75
C HIS A 246 7.76 -9.70 12.60
N PHE A 247 8.98 -9.20 12.37
CA PHE A 247 9.84 -9.61 11.25
C PHE A 247 10.58 -10.92 11.57
N ASN A 248 10.49 -11.89 10.66
CA ASN A 248 11.47 -12.96 10.54
C ASN A 248 12.02 -12.91 9.11
N ILE A 249 13.32 -12.65 8.98
CA ILE A 249 14.03 -12.61 7.70
C ILE A 249 14.59 -14.00 7.46
N ASN A 250 14.04 -14.71 6.47
CA ASN A 250 14.60 -15.98 6.01
C ASN A 250 15.19 -15.77 4.62
N LYS A 251 16.50 -16.00 4.48
CA LYS A 251 17.17 -16.03 3.18
C LYS A 251 16.83 -17.36 2.51
N TYR A 252 16.20 -17.31 1.35
CA TYR A 252 15.96 -18.48 0.51
C TYR A 252 16.82 -18.33 -0.74
N SER A 253 17.90 -19.11 -0.82
CA SER A 253 18.66 -19.29 -2.06
C SER A 253 17.94 -20.34 -2.91
N ALA A 254 17.59 -19.98 -4.14
CA ALA A 254 17.23 -20.95 -5.18
C ALA A 254 18.49 -21.67 -5.68
#